data_AF-A0A929F7D6-F1
#
_entry.id   AF-A0A929F7D6-F1
#
_cell.length_a   1.000
_cell.length_b   1.000
_cell.length_c   1.000
_cell.angle_alpha   90.00
_cell.angle_beta   90.00
_cell.angle_gamma   90.00
#
_symmetry.space_group_name_H-M   'P 1'
#
loop_
_entity.id
_entity.type
_entity.pdbx_description
1 polymer ?
#
loop_
_entity_poly.entity_id
_entity_poly.type
_entity_poly.pdbx_seq_one_letter_code
_entity_poly.pdbx_strand_id
1 'polypeptide(L)' 'LWGDTVNVASRMESQGAADKIQVTPTVYEKLAQQYTFERRGAIAVKGKGKITTYWLTGKKSLL' A
#
# COMPACT_ATOMS: atom_id res chain seq x y z
N LEU A 1 -15.55 8.63 9.13
CA LEU A 1 -15.26 7.18 9.13
C LEU A 1 -14.10 6.91 10.10
N TRP A 2 -14.14 5.81 10.86
CA TRP A 2 -13.10 5.41 11.84
C TRP A 2 -12.89 3.89 11.81
N GLY A 3 -11.78 3.41 12.38
CA GLY A 3 -11.48 1.98 12.54
C GLY A 3 -10.08 1.57 12.07
N ASP A 4 -9.77 0.28 12.20
CA ASP A 4 -8.44 -0.29 11.88
C ASP A 4 -8.01 0.00 10.43
N THR A 5 -8.92 -0.15 9.46
CA THR A 5 -8.64 0.17 8.05
C THR A 5 -8.22 1.63 7.86
N VAL A 6 -8.90 2.58 8.49
CA VAL A 6 -8.57 4.02 8.40
C VAL A 6 -7.23 4.30 9.09
N ASN A 7 -6.98 3.66 10.24
CA ASN A 7 -5.71 3.79 10.95
C ASN A 7 -4.54 3.26 10.11
N VAL A 8 -4.69 2.09 9.48
CA VAL A 8 -3.65 1.51 8.60
C VAL A 8 -3.44 2.39 7.38
N ALA A 9 -4.49 2.91 6.74
CA ALA A 9 -4.38 3.83 5.61
C ALA A 9 -3.60 5.10 5.99
N SER A 10 -3.92 5.71 7.15
CA SER A 10 -3.17 6.86 7.67
C SER A 10 -1.68 6.53 7.93
N ARG A 11 -1.34 5.30 8.32
CA ARG A 11 0.06 4.86 8.46
C ARG A 11 0.77 4.65 7.12
N MET A 12 0.05 4.20 6.08
CA MET A 12 0.62 4.10 4.73
C MET A 12 0.94 5.48 4.16
N GLU A 13 0.08 6.48 4.40
CA GLU A 13 0.29 7.86 3.98
C GLU A 13 1.43 8.53 4.77
N SER A 14 1.37 8.52 6.11
CA SER A 14 2.35 9.21 6.95
C SER A 14 3.78 8.66 6.86
N GLN A 15 3.96 7.41 6.43
CA GLN A 15 5.27 6.81 6.16
C GLN A 15 5.57 6.68 4.67
N GLY A 16 4.74 7.27 3.81
CA GLY A 16 4.87 7.26 2.36
C GLY A 16 6.02 8.13 1.85
N ALA A 17 5.99 8.40 0.56
CA ALA A 17 6.87 9.36 -0.10
C ALA A 17 6.02 10.28 -0.97
N ALA A 18 6.48 11.52 -1.17
CA ALA A 18 5.83 12.46 -2.07
C ALA A 18 5.64 11.83 -3.46
N ASP A 19 4.50 12.13 -4.09
CA ASP A 19 4.08 11.62 -5.41
C ASP A 19 4.03 10.09 -5.54
N LYS A 20 3.97 9.35 -4.42
CA LYS A 20 3.80 7.89 -4.42
C LYS A 20 2.54 7.46 -3.70
N ILE A 21 1.90 6.41 -4.23
CA ILE A 21 0.76 5.76 -3.60
C ILE A 21 1.24 4.49 -2.92
N GLN A 22 1.30 4.48 -1.59
CA GLN A 22 1.66 3.30 -0.83
C GLN A 22 0.45 2.45 -0.49
N VAL A 23 0.60 1.13 -0.64
CA VAL A 23 -0.46 0.18 -0.33
C VAL A 23 0.04 -1.01 0.50
N THR A 24 -0.89 -1.63 1.22
CA THR A 24 -0.68 -2.86 1.99
C THR A 24 -0.66 -4.10 1.08
N PRO A 25 -0.21 -5.27 1.58
CA PRO A 25 -0.28 -6.53 0.82
C PRO A 25 -1.69 -6.89 0.38
N THR A 26 -2.69 -6.65 1.23
CA THR A 26 -4.09 -6.94 0.91
C THR A 26 -4.60 -6.12 -0.28
N VAL A 27 -4.18 -4.86 -0.41
CA VAL A 27 -4.55 -4.02 -1.56
C VAL A 27 -3.79 -4.48 -2.80
N TYR A 28 -2.50 -4.80 -2.66
CA TYR A 28 -1.69 -5.39 -3.74
C TYR A 28 -2.36 -6.67 -4.28
N GLU A 29 -2.69 -7.64 -3.44
CA GLU A 29 -3.30 -8.91 -3.83
C GLU A 29 -4.62 -8.71 -4.59
N LYS A 30 -5.47 -7.79 -4.14
CA LYS A 30 -6.75 -7.49 -4.78
C LYS A 30 -6.63 -6.79 -6.13
N LEU A 31 -5.57 -6.03 -6.33
CA LEU A 31 -5.40 -5.17 -7.51
C LEU A 31 -4.28 -5.62 -8.46
N ALA A 32 -3.50 -6.63 -8.09
CA ALA A 32 -2.31 -7.11 -8.83
C ALA A 32 -2.61 -7.52 -10.28
N GLN A 33 -3.85 -7.90 -10.59
CA GLN A 33 -4.24 -8.22 -11.97
C GLN A 33 -4.46 -6.96 -12.84
N GLN A 34 -4.84 -5.83 -12.24
CA GLN A 34 -5.27 -4.62 -12.97
C GLN A 34 -4.25 -3.47 -12.89
N TYR A 35 -3.34 -3.50 -11.91
CA TYR A 35 -2.36 -2.45 -11.64
C TYR A 35 -0.94 -2.99 -11.55
N THR A 36 0.04 -2.13 -11.82
CA THR A 36 1.46 -2.40 -11.61
C THR A 36 1.90 -1.89 -10.25
N PHE A 37 2.84 -2.62 -9.65
CA PHE A 37 3.36 -2.31 -8.32
C PHE A 37 4.87 -2.53 -8.26
N GLU A 38 5.54 -1.71 -7.45
CA GLU A 38 6.93 -1.89 -7.04
C GLU A 38 6.97 -2.28 -5.57
N ARG A 39 7.74 -3.31 -5.21
CA ARG A 39 7.90 -3.68 -3.79
C ARG A 39 8.76 -2.63 -3.09
N ARG A 40 8.18 -1.94 -2.10
CA ARG A 40 8.91 -0.99 -1.24
C ARG A 40 9.73 -1.70 -0.16
N GLY A 41 9.15 -2.75 0.43
CA GLY A 41 9.71 -3.43 1.60
C GLY A 41 8.87 -3.22 2.87
N ALA A 42 9.39 -3.68 4.00
CA ALA A 42 8.65 -3.69 5.25
C ALA A 42 8.77 -2.38 6.04
N ILE A 43 7.64 -1.90 6.58
CA ILE A 43 7.59 -0.78 7.52
C ILE A 43 6.98 -1.19 8.86
N ALA A 44 7.33 -0.47 9.92
CA ALA A 44 6.75 -0.68 11.24
C ALA A 44 5.37 0.00 11.32
N VAL A 45 4.34 -0.77 11.66
CA VAL A 45 2.98 -0.29 11.83
C VAL A 45 2.53 -0.59 13.26
N LYS A 46 2.18 0.46 14.01
CA LYS A 46 1.76 0.36 15.41
C LYS A 46 0.62 -0.65 15.56
N GLY A 47 0.79 -1.64 16.42
CA GLY A 47 -0.20 -2.71 16.67
C GLY A 47 -0.29 -3.79 15.58
N LYS A 48 0.52 -3.73 14.52
CA LYS A 48 0.54 -4.72 13.43
C LYS A 48 1.94 -5.31 13.16
N GLY A 49 2.98 -4.80 13.81
CA GLY A 49 4.36 -5.23 13.57
C GLY A 49 4.89 -4.72 12.24
N LYS A 50 5.72 -5.52 11.56
CA LYS A 50 6.28 -5.18 10.26
C LYS A 50 5.32 -5.61 9.15
N ILE A 51 4.94 -4.67 8.29
CA ILE A 51 4.10 -4.93 7.11
C ILE A 51 4.93 -4.66 5.85
N THR A 52 5.04 -5.64 4.96
CA THR A 52 5.58 -5.42 3.60
C THR A 52 4.63 -4.52 2.82
N THR A 53 5.17 -3.51 2.14
CA THR A 53 4.37 -2.52 1.41
C THR A 53 4.83 -2.39 -0.03
N TYR A 54 3.97 -1.79 -0.84
CA TYR A 54 4.16 -1.64 -2.28
C TYR A 54 3.83 -0.22 -2.70
N TRP A 55 4.52 0.26 -3.72
CA TRP A 55 4.13 1.44 -4.47
C TRP A 55 3.20 1.02 -5.61
N LEU A 56 2.01 1.59 -5.71
CA LEU A 56 1.18 1.48 -6.90
C LEU A 56 1.77 2.41 -7.96
N THR A 57 2.18 1.86 -9.11
CA THR A 57 2.93 2.61 -10.14
C THR A 57 2.10 2.93 -11.37
N GLY A 58 0.95 2.29 -11.56
CA GLY A 58 0.05 2.61 -12.66
C GLY A 58 -0.99 1.53 -12.91
N LYS A 59 -1.93 1.83 -13.82
CA LYS A 59 -2.88 0.85 -14.34
C LYS A 59 -2.19 0.03 -15.43
N LYS A 60 -2.42 -1.28 -15.47
CA LYS A 60 -1.98 -2.08 -16.61
C LYS A 60 -2.79 -1.66 -17.83
N SER A 61 -2.11 -1.44 -18.95
CA SER A 61 -2.82 -1.37 -20.23
C SER A 61 -3.33 -2.77 -20.54
N LEU A 62 -4.60 -2.84 -20.92
CA LEU A 62 -5.05 -3.98 -21.72
C LEU A 62 -4.43 -3.75 -23.11
N LEU A 63 -3.66 -4.73 -23.59
CA LEU A 63 -3.43 -4.88 -25.01
C LEU A 63 -4.65 -5.57 -25.61
#